data_AF-A0A4R6QFF2-F1
#
_entry.id   AF-A0A4R6QFF2-F1
#
_cell.length_a   1.000
_cell.length_b   1.000
_cell.length_c   1.000
_cell.angle_alpha   90.00
_cell.angle_beta   90.00
_cell.angle_gamma   90.00
#
_symmetry.space_group_name_H-M   'P 1'
#
loop_
_entity.id
_entity.type
_entity.pdbx_description
1 polymer ?
#
loop_
_entity_poly.entity_id
_entity_poly.type
_entity_poly.pdbx_seq_one_letter_code
_entity_poly.pdbx_strand_id
1 'polypeptide(L)'
;MKKCLALVLLIVAMSSCNQAKHGQSMSDEDGTAVDSAAADCLTLKKYNQQTSLEDKAQWLRDYGKAVCEDTLHAAILKDHSVRASDVTFSTGVPFKIKWEDLDAFLDQNFYNAYVSFDIYKTNITGIKLIPTFTTSYPCYSVPFFKVIAAENKLKPTSEIEFKFGKIATNDRVIVIVNNDMGTAYYDYSNDPK
;
A
#
# COMPACT_ATOMS: atom_id res chain seq x y z
N MET A 1 -23.06 -38.41 -35.23
CA MET A 1 -22.42 -39.47 -34.41
C MET A 1 -21.28 -38.86 -33.62
N LYS A 2 -21.28 -39.09 -32.29
CA LYS A 2 -20.15 -39.12 -31.33
C LYS A 2 -19.23 -37.88 -31.29
N LYS A 3 -19.43 -36.95 -30.34
CA LYS A 3 -18.85 -36.88 -28.96
C LYS A 3 -17.31 -36.69 -29.04
N CYS A 4 -16.68 -35.70 -28.40
CA CYS A 4 -16.69 -35.48 -26.96
C CYS A 4 -16.43 -34.02 -26.55
N LEU A 5 -17.34 -33.48 -25.76
CA LEU A 5 -17.06 -32.50 -24.72
C LEU A 5 -16.24 -33.20 -23.63
N ALA A 6 -15.20 -32.56 -23.10
CA ALA A 6 -14.60 -32.94 -21.83
C ALA A 6 -14.38 -31.67 -21.00
N LEU A 7 -15.39 -31.37 -20.19
CA LEU A 7 -15.34 -30.49 -19.03
C LEU A 7 -15.28 -31.42 -17.83
N VAL A 8 -14.21 -31.39 -17.04
CA VAL A 8 -14.18 -32.02 -15.71
C VAL A 8 -13.59 -31.03 -14.73
N LEU A 9 -14.50 -30.45 -13.96
CA LEU A 9 -14.29 -29.81 -12.68
C LEU A 9 -13.70 -30.84 -11.70
N LEU A 10 -12.70 -30.45 -10.92
CA LEU A 10 -12.30 -31.18 -9.72
C LEU A 10 -12.44 -30.24 -8.52
N ILE A 11 -13.44 -30.55 -7.70
CA ILE A 11 -13.84 -29.83 -6.49
C ILE A 11 -12.93 -30.25 -5.33
N VAL A 12 -12.63 -29.25 -4.50
CA VAL A 12 -11.95 -29.27 -3.21
C VAL A 12 -12.66 -30.19 -2.20
N ALA A 13 -11.88 -30.98 -1.44
CA ALA A 13 -11.91 -31.05 0.03
C ALA A 13 -11.39 -32.40 0.52
N MET A 14 -10.31 -32.38 1.31
CA MET A 14 -10.17 -33.28 2.44
C MET A 14 -9.51 -32.53 3.60
N SER A 15 -10.35 -32.10 4.53
CA SER A 15 -9.98 -31.81 5.91
C SER A 15 -9.92 -33.15 6.65
N SER A 16 -8.77 -33.50 7.24
CA SER A 16 -8.76 -34.33 8.45
C SER A 16 -7.53 -34.01 9.30
N CYS A 17 -7.76 -33.26 10.38
CA CYS A 17 -6.95 -33.36 11.58
C CYS A 17 -7.22 -34.72 12.24
N ASN A 18 -6.18 -35.43 12.66
CA ASN A 18 -6.17 -35.97 14.02
C ASN A 18 -4.75 -36.29 14.50
N GLN A 19 -4.49 -35.84 15.74
CA GLN A 19 -3.28 -36.08 16.50
C GLN A 19 -3.14 -37.56 16.89
N ALA A 20 -1.90 -38.04 16.93
CA ALA A 20 -1.47 -39.08 17.87
C ALA A 20 -0.03 -38.80 18.31
N LYS A 21 0.14 -38.73 19.63
CA LYS A 21 1.39 -38.55 20.38
C LYS A 21 2.19 -39.86 20.50
N HIS A 22 3.42 -39.71 21.01
CA HIS A 22 4.46 -40.68 21.41
C HIS A 22 5.39 -41.14 20.28
N GLY A 23 6.71 -40.97 20.35
CA GLY A 23 7.59 -40.44 21.40
C GLY A 23 8.89 -41.22 21.39
N GLN A 24 10.04 -40.55 21.28
CA GLN A 24 11.28 -41.00 21.92
C GLN A 24 12.33 -39.88 21.94
N SER A 25 12.84 -39.67 23.15
CA SER A 25 13.80 -38.68 23.59
C SER A 25 15.21 -39.27 23.58
N MET A 26 16.19 -38.46 23.17
CA MET A 26 17.62 -38.41 23.56
C MET A 26 18.16 -37.12 22.91
N SER A 27 18.93 -36.22 23.53
CA SER A 27 19.50 -36.02 24.86
C SER A 27 20.07 -34.59 24.87
N ASP A 28 20.10 -33.95 26.05
CA ASP A 28 20.51 -32.58 26.33
C ASP A 28 21.92 -32.20 25.83
N GLU A 29 22.14 -30.97 25.38
CA GLU A 29 22.71 -29.89 26.23
C GLU A 29 23.00 -28.60 25.44
N ASP A 30 22.62 -27.50 26.09
CA ASP A 30 23.28 -26.19 26.12
C ASP A 30 22.90 -25.09 25.12
N GLY A 31 22.68 -23.91 25.70
CA GLY A 31 22.92 -22.64 25.03
C GLY A 31 21.72 -21.94 24.39
N THR A 32 21.14 -21.02 25.16
CA THR A 32 20.31 -19.87 24.72
C THR A 32 18.89 -20.18 24.21
N ALA A 33 17.94 -20.05 25.13
CA ALA A 33 16.63 -19.48 24.81
C ALA A 33 16.85 -18.09 24.19
N VAL A 34 16.83 -18.03 22.85
CA VAL A 34 16.69 -16.77 22.12
C VAL A 34 15.21 -16.62 21.82
N ASP A 35 14.68 -15.54 22.40
CA ASP A 35 13.37 -14.95 22.24
C ASP A 35 12.62 -15.27 20.93
N SER A 36 11.36 -15.68 21.12
CA SER A 36 10.18 -15.46 20.27
C SER A 36 10.38 -15.25 18.76
N ALA A 37 9.96 -16.25 17.97
CA ALA A 37 9.34 -16.13 16.64
C ALA A 37 9.89 -15.03 15.71
N ALA A 38 10.96 -15.34 14.97
CA ALA A 38 11.36 -14.55 13.81
C ALA A 38 10.19 -14.46 12.83
N ALA A 39 9.72 -13.25 12.54
CA ALA A 39 8.50 -13.01 11.75
C ALA A 39 8.57 -13.59 10.33
N ASP A 40 7.56 -14.38 9.95
CA ASP A 40 7.38 -15.02 8.62
C ASP A 40 6.97 -14.02 7.51
N CYS A 41 7.54 -12.81 7.48
CA CYS A 41 7.23 -11.78 6.48
C CYS A 41 8.49 -11.19 5.82
N LEU A 42 8.35 -10.68 4.60
CA LEU A 42 9.45 -10.14 3.79
C LEU A 42 9.86 -8.75 4.25
N THR A 43 11.16 -8.44 4.08
CA THR A 43 11.67 -7.07 4.19
C THR A 43 11.74 -6.39 2.81
N LEU A 44 11.97 -5.08 2.77
CA LEU A 44 12.16 -4.33 1.52
C LEU A 44 13.58 -4.42 0.93
N LYS A 45 14.43 -5.34 1.43
CA LYS A 45 15.82 -5.47 0.94
C LYS A 45 15.87 -5.78 -0.56
N LYS A 46 15.07 -6.76 -1.02
CA LYS A 46 15.02 -7.15 -2.44
C LYS A 46 14.35 -6.09 -3.31
N TYR A 47 13.35 -5.41 -2.78
CA TYR A 47 12.75 -4.23 -3.42
C TYR A 47 13.78 -3.14 -3.69
N ASN A 48 14.60 -2.80 -2.68
CA ASN A 48 15.61 -1.75 -2.80
C ASN A 48 16.80 -2.12 -3.72
N GLN A 49 16.94 -3.39 -4.10
CA GLN A 49 17.93 -3.86 -5.07
C GLN A 49 17.48 -3.70 -6.53
N GLN A 50 16.19 -3.43 -6.77
CA GLN A 50 15.68 -3.20 -8.11
C GLN A 50 16.18 -1.86 -8.66
N THR A 51 16.56 -1.84 -9.93
CA THR A 51 17.20 -0.68 -10.58
C THR A 51 16.20 0.30 -11.18
N SER A 52 15.08 -0.19 -11.71
CA SER A 52 14.03 0.62 -12.34
C SER A 52 12.78 0.74 -11.45
N LEU A 53 11.96 1.77 -11.71
CA LEU A 53 10.67 1.94 -11.03
C LEU A 53 9.67 0.87 -11.47
N GLU A 54 9.77 0.42 -12.71
CA GLU A 54 8.98 -0.67 -13.28
C GLU A 54 9.25 -1.99 -12.56
N ASP A 55 10.52 -2.34 -12.34
CA ASP A 55 10.92 -3.55 -11.61
C ASP A 55 10.51 -3.47 -10.14
N LYS A 56 10.63 -2.29 -9.53
CA LYS A 56 10.13 -2.01 -8.18
C LYS A 56 8.62 -2.23 -8.08
N ALA A 57 7.86 -1.66 -9.02
CA ALA A 57 6.41 -1.81 -9.06
C ALA A 57 5.99 -3.28 -9.30
N GLN A 58 6.72 -3.99 -10.17
CA GLN A 58 6.50 -5.42 -10.40
C GLN A 58 6.80 -6.26 -9.15
N TRP A 59 7.91 -5.98 -8.47
CA TRP A 59 8.23 -6.66 -7.23
C TRP A 59 7.14 -6.47 -6.16
N LEU A 60 6.57 -5.27 -6.04
CA LEU A 60 5.48 -5.01 -5.11
C LEU A 60 4.18 -5.73 -5.51
N ARG A 61 3.89 -5.87 -6.81
CA ARG A 61 2.77 -6.71 -7.28
C ARG A 61 2.93 -8.16 -6.84
N ASP A 62 4.14 -8.70 -6.98
CA ASP A 62 4.40 -10.11 -6.72
C ASP A 62 4.53 -10.43 -5.23
N TYR A 63 5.12 -9.52 -4.45
CA TYR A 63 5.55 -9.78 -3.07
C TYR A 63 5.04 -8.78 -2.03
N GLY A 64 4.43 -7.67 -2.46
CA GLY A 64 4.10 -6.55 -1.56
C GLY A 64 3.16 -6.91 -0.43
N LYS A 65 2.21 -7.82 -0.63
CA LYS A 65 1.31 -8.33 0.43
C LYS A 65 2.03 -9.19 1.48
N ALA A 66 3.20 -9.74 1.16
CA ALA A 66 4.00 -10.56 2.07
C ALA A 66 5.05 -9.73 2.82
N VAL A 67 5.19 -8.43 2.53
CA VAL A 67 6.09 -7.54 3.27
C VAL A 67 5.54 -7.30 4.67
N CYS A 68 6.41 -7.29 5.68
CA CYS A 68 6.03 -6.96 7.04
C CYS A 68 5.34 -5.59 7.09
N GLU A 69 4.16 -5.52 7.69
CA GLU A 69 3.32 -4.31 7.72
C GLU A 69 4.09 -3.12 8.28
N ASP A 70 4.73 -3.27 9.44
CA ASP A 70 5.53 -2.20 10.06
C ASP A 70 6.69 -1.74 9.18
N THR A 71 7.30 -2.66 8.41
CA THR A 71 8.39 -2.33 7.49
C THR A 71 7.86 -1.51 6.31
N LEU A 72 6.73 -1.89 5.74
CA LEU A 72 6.11 -1.17 4.63
C LEU A 72 5.58 0.19 5.09
N HIS A 73 4.90 0.22 6.23
CA HIS A 73 4.37 1.43 6.86
C HIS A 73 5.49 2.44 7.11
N ALA A 74 6.54 2.05 7.83
CA ALA A 74 7.66 2.94 8.12
C ALA A 74 8.34 3.47 6.85
N ALA A 75 8.48 2.62 5.82
CA ALA A 75 9.07 3.03 4.55
C ALA A 75 8.19 4.03 3.80
N ILE A 76 6.88 3.81 3.74
CA ILE A 76 5.93 4.73 3.10
C ILE A 76 5.94 6.10 3.81
N LEU A 77 5.84 6.12 5.14
CA LEU A 77 5.87 7.39 5.87
C LEU A 77 7.19 8.12 5.68
N LYS A 78 8.32 7.41 5.73
CA LYS A 78 9.64 7.99 5.49
C LYS A 78 9.76 8.60 4.09
N ASP A 79 9.28 7.88 3.07
CA ASP A 79 9.47 8.27 1.68
C ASP A 79 8.44 9.32 1.23
N HIS A 80 7.28 9.43 1.88
CA HIS A 80 6.18 10.28 1.40
C HIS A 80 5.77 11.43 2.32
N SER A 81 6.15 11.45 3.60
CA SER A 81 5.78 12.55 4.50
C SER A 81 6.47 13.85 4.09
N VAL A 82 5.74 14.96 4.07
CA VAL A 82 6.22 16.28 3.63
C VAL A 82 5.99 17.30 4.74
N ARG A 83 6.92 18.24 4.91
CA ARG A 83 6.69 19.40 5.79
C ARG A 83 5.86 20.44 5.07
N ALA A 84 4.93 21.08 5.79
CA ALA A 84 4.11 22.15 5.22
C ALA A 84 4.94 23.25 4.52
N SER A 85 6.11 23.58 5.06
CA SER A 85 7.03 24.59 4.50
C SER A 85 7.62 24.21 3.13
N ASP A 86 7.62 22.94 2.78
CA ASP A 86 8.19 22.44 1.53
C ASP A 86 7.15 22.45 0.38
N VAL A 87 5.89 22.76 0.70
CA VAL A 87 4.76 22.73 -0.22
C VAL A 87 4.34 24.13 -0.64
N THR A 88 4.25 24.36 -1.96
CA THR A 88 3.58 25.53 -2.53
C THR A 88 2.26 25.11 -3.15
N PHE A 89 1.15 25.52 -2.55
CA PHE A 89 -0.18 25.15 -3.05
C PHE A 89 -0.60 25.97 -4.26
N SER A 90 -1.25 25.31 -5.21
CA SER A 90 -1.94 25.99 -6.30
C SER A 90 -3.26 26.59 -5.83
N THR A 91 -3.79 27.55 -6.60
CA THR A 91 -5.10 28.20 -6.35
C THR A 91 -6.31 27.33 -6.73
N GLY A 92 -6.07 26.10 -7.20
CA GLY A 92 -7.13 25.18 -7.60
C GLY A 92 -7.98 24.68 -6.44
N VAL A 93 -9.18 24.23 -6.77
CA VAL A 93 -10.12 23.63 -5.83
C VAL A 93 -9.62 22.24 -5.43
N PRO A 94 -9.52 21.95 -4.13
CA PRO A 94 -9.15 20.62 -3.67
C PRO A 94 -10.30 19.62 -3.85
N PHE A 95 -9.95 18.35 -4.05
CA PHE A 95 -10.91 17.25 -3.98
C PHE A 95 -10.91 16.69 -2.55
N LYS A 96 -12.10 16.49 -1.98
CA LYS A 96 -12.26 15.91 -0.64
C LYS A 96 -13.10 14.65 -0.72
N ILE A 97 -12.69 13.64 0.02
CA ILE A 97 -13.42 12.37 0.13
C ILE A 97 -13.35 11.90 1.59
N LYS A 98 -14.42 11.28 2.08
CA LYS A 98 -14.36 10.62 3.38
C LYS A 98 -13.50 9.36 3.30
N TRP A 99 -12.89 9.00 4.42
CA TRP A 99 -12.11 7.79 4.50
C TRP A 99 -12.94 6.56 4.18
N GLU A 100 -14.18 6.45 4.66
CA GLU A 100 -15.06 5.30 4.35
C GLU A 100 -15.27 5.10 2.84
N ASP A 101 -15.48 6.19 2.10
CA ASP A 101 -15.73 6.16 0.66
C ASP A 101 -14.44 5.83 -0.11
N LEU A 102 -13.31 6.39 0.33
CA LEU A 102 -12.00 6.07 -0.26
C LEU A 102 -11.62 4.62 0.03
N ASP A 103 -11.78 4.15 1.26
CA ASP A 103 -11.43 2.80 1.68
C ASP A 103 -12.19 1.74 0.87
N ALA A 104 -13.48 1.98 0.63
CA ALA A 104 -14.33 1.16 -0.24
C ALA A 104 -13.91 1.25 -1.72
N PHE A 105 -13.56 2.44 -2.21
CA PHE A 105 -13.06 2.63 -3.58
C PHE A 105 -11.75 1.85 -3.85
N LEU A 106 -10.90 1.74 -2.83
CA LEU A 106 -9.60 1.05 -2.91
C LEU A 106 -9.70 -0.48 -2.77
N ASP A 107 -10.89 -1.04 -2.55
CA ASP A 107 -11.09 -2.41 -2.07
C ASP A 107 -10.33 -3.48 -2.88
N GLN A 108 -9.67 -4.38 -2.15
CA GLN A 108 -8.82 -5.50 -2.59
C GLN A 108 -7.66 -5.18 -3.56
N ASN A 109 -7.51 -3.94 -3.98
CA ASN A 109 -6.48 -3.50 -4.91
C ASN A 109 -5.22 -3.09 -4.14
N PHE A 110 -4.38 -4.03 -3.70
CA PHE A 110 -3.15 -3.66 -2.97
C PHE A 110 -2.08 -3.07 -3.92
N TYR A 111 -1.48 -3.90 -4.77
CA TYR A 111 -0.58 -3.45 -5.85
C TYR A 111 -1.11 -3.78 -7.26
N ASN A 112 -2.32 -4.32 -7.36
CA ASN A 112 -2.96 -4.66 -8.63
C ASN A 112 -3.51 -3.43 -9.38
N ALA A 113 -3.62 -2.30 -8.70
CA ALA A 113 -3.97 -1.01 -9.26
C ALA A 113 -3.33 0.10 -8.43
N TYR A 114 -3.31 1.30 -9.01
CA TYR A 114 -2.76 2.52 -8.43
C TYR A 114 -3.80 3.64 -8.53
N VAL A 115 -3.81 4.53 -7.56
CA VAL A 115 -4.68 5.70 -7.55
C VAL A 115 -4.03 6.80 -8.37
N SER A 116 -4.77 7.31 -9.34
CA SER A 116 -4.45 8.51 -10.08
C SER A 116 -5.60 9.52 -9.99
N PHE A 117 -5.35 10.73 -10.46
CA PHE A 117 -6.24 11.88 -10.25
C PHE A 117 -6.71 12.44 -11.58
N ASP A 118 -7.98 12.84 -11.65
CA ASP A 118 -8.51 13.61 -12.76
C ASP A 118 -8.26 15.10 -12.50
N ILE A 119 -7.19 15.61 -13.12
CA ILE A 119 -6.70 16.97 -12.91
C ILE A 119 -7.05 17.83 -14.12
N TYR A 120 -7.80 18.91 -13.90
CA TYR A 120 -8.05 19.94 -14.90
C TYR A 120 -7.42 21.26 -14.46
N LYS A 121 -6.35 21.68 -15.15
CA LYS A 121 -5.46 22.77 -14.75
C LYS A 121 -4.84 22.46 -13.38
N THR A 122 -5.36 23.07 -12.31
CA THR A 122 -4.92 22.86 -10.92
C THR A 122 -6.06 22.31 -10.05
N ASN A 123 -7.23 22.08 -10.62
CA ASN A 123 -8.38 21.49 -9.91
C ASN A 123 -8.28 19.97 -9.96
N ILE A 124 -8.47 19.33 -8.81
CA ILE A 124 -8.65 17.89 -8.74
C ILE A 124 -10.16 17.64 -8.74
N THR A 125 -10.63 16.86 -9.71
CA THR A 125 -12.08 16.64 -9.93
C THR A 125 -12.53 15.23 -9.55
N GLY A 126 -11.58 14.33 -9.32
CA GLY A 126 -11.85 12.97 -8.90
C GLY A 126 -10.58 12.12 -8.85
N ILE A 127 -10.79 10.85 -8.51
CA ILE A 127 -9.78 9.80 -8.46
C ILE A 127 -10.20 8.64 -9.35
N LYS A 128 -9.21 7.90 -9.85
CA LYS A 128 -9.40 6.69 -10.66
C LYS A 128 -8.34 5.66 -10.33
N LEU A 129 -8.67 4.38 -10.54
CA LEU A 129 -7.71 3.30 -10.50
C LEU A 129 -7.12 3.05 -11.88
N ILE A 130 -5.79 2.92 -11.94
CA ILE A 130 -5.06 2.54 -13.15
C ILE A 130 -4.23 1.28 -12.89
N PRO A 131 -3.98 0.43 -13.90
CA PRO A 131 -3.33 -0.87 -13.68
C PRO A 131 -1.80 -0.78 -13.50
N THR A 132 -1.18 0.31 -13.94
CA THR A 132 0.29 0.41 -14.01
C THR A 132 0.77 1.67 -13.32
N PHE A 133 1.79 1.51 -12.48
CA PHE A 133 2.50 2.65 -11.89
C PHE A 133 3.15 3.51 -12.98
N THR A 134 3.15 4.82 -12.79
CA THR A 134 3.79 5.76 -13.71
C THR A 134 4.21 7.02 -12.98
N THR A 135 5.22 7.69 -13.49
CA THR A 135 5.69 8.99 -12.99
C THR A 135 5.29 10.15 -13.92
N SER A 136 4.62 9.85 -15.04
CA SER A 136 4.16 10.87 -15.99
C SER A 136 3.07 11.76 -15.43
N TYR A 137 2.36 11.30 -14.39
CA TYR A 137 1.35 12.04 -13.65
C TYR A 137 1.23 11.44 -12.23
N PRO A 138 0.59 12.16 -11.29
CA PRO A 138 0.41 11.68 -9.92
C PRO A 138 -0.25 10.30 -9.87
N CYS A 139 0.45 9.37 -9.23
CA CYS A 139 0.12 7.95 -9.19
C CYS A 139 0.65 7.35 -7.89
N TYR A 140 -0.23 6.82 -7.06
CA TYR A 140 0.11 6.32 -5.73
C TYR A 140 -0.40 4.91 -5.56
N SER A 141 0.32 4.11 -4.78
CA SER A 141 -0.13 2.79 -4.39
C SER A 141 -1.36 2.89 -3.49
N VAL A 142 -2.15 1.82 -3.41
CA VAL A 142 -3.22 1.75 -2.41
C VAL A 142 -2.69 1.65 -0.97
N PRO A 143 -1.62 0.87 -0.68
CA PRO A 143 -0.99 0.85 0.64
C PRO A 143 -0.63 2.23 1.19
N PHE A 144 -0.23 3.18 0.34
CA PHE A 144 0.03 4.56 0.75
C PHE A 144 -1.16 5.20 1.49
N PHE A 145 -2.37 5.09 0.97
CA PHE A 145 -3.55 5.67 1.62
C PHE A 145 -3.94 4.92 2.90
N LYS A 146 -3.76 3.60 2.92
CA LYS A 146 -4.04 2.77 4.10
C LYS A 146 -3.08 3.11 5.25
N VAL A 147 -1.81 3.36 4.94
CA VAL A 147 -0.79 3.84 5.88
C VAL A 147 -1.14 5.22 6.40
N ILE A 148 -1.50 6.18 5.54
CA ILE A 148 -1.95 7.51 5.96
C ILE A 148 -3.15 7.40 6.91
N ALA A 149 -4.10 6.52 6.61
CA ALA A 149 -5.26 6.32 7.44
C ALA A 149 -4.91 5.78 8.83
N ALA A 150 -4.02 4.79 8.90
CA ALA A 150 -3.55 4.20 10.14
C ALA A 150 -2.75 5.20 10.99
N GLU A 151 -1.77 5.88 10.39
CA GLU A 151 -0.91 6.87 11.07
C GLU A 151 -1.73 8.01 11.68
N ASN A 152 -2.73 8.50 10.94
CA ASN A 152 -3.58 9.60 11.38
C ASN A 152 -4.84 9.15 12.14
N LYS A 153 -4.97 7.85 12.44
CA LYS A 153 -6.11 7.27 13.16
C LYS A 153 -7.45 7.71 12.59
N LEU A 154 -7.58 7.65 11.26
CA LEU A 154 -8.76 8.14 10.56
C LEU A 154 -10.00 7.34 10.95
N LYS A 155 -11.08 8.06 11.22
CA LYS A 155 -12.42 7.51 11.43
C LYS A 155 -13.11 7.40 10.07
N PRO A 156 -14.16 6.57 9.92
CA PRO A 156 -14.95 6.50 8.69
C PRO A 156 -15.37 7.88 8.15
N THR A 157 -15.74 8.79 9.05
CA THR A 157 -16.17 10.16 8.73
C THR A 157 -15.04 11.16 8.53
N SER A 158 -13.78 10.78 8.74
CA SER A 158 -12.63 11.67 8.52
C SER A 158 -12.52 12.00 7.04
N GLU A 159 -12.23 13.26 6.72
CA GLU A 159 -12.00 13.69 5.34
C GLU A 159 -10.50 13.66 5.02
N ILE A 160 -10.18 13.17 3.82
CA ILE A 160 -8.88 13.34 3.20
C ILE A 160 -9.04 14.38 2.09
N GLU A 161 -8.16 15.37 2.11
CA GLU A 161 -8.11 16.43 1.10
C GLU A 161 -6.95 16.17 0.14
N PHE A 162 -7.21 16.24 -1.16
CA PHE A 162 -6.22 16.20 -2.22
C PHE A 162 -6.12 17.57 -2.86
N LYS A 163 -4.91 18.13 -2.90
CA LYS A 163 -4.69 19.46 -3.46
C LYS A 163 -3.48 19.49 -4.37
N PHE A 164 -3.64 20.10 -5.53
CA PHE A 164 -2.54 20.28 -6.46
C PHE A 164 -1.56 21.32 -5.91
N GLY A 165 -0.27 21.00 -5.96
CA GLY A 165 0.79 21.84 -5.43
C GLY A 165 2.14 21.51 -6.06
N LYS A 166 3.18 22.09 -5.50
CA LYS A 166 4.56 21.85 -5.86
C LYS A 166 5.39 21.50 -4.65
N ILE A 167 6.30 20.56 -4.82
CA ILE A 167 7.43 20.32 -3.93
C ILE A 167 8.70 20.58 -4.75
N ALA A 168 9.49 21.55 -4.32
CA ALA A 168 10.53 22.16 -5.15
C ALA A 168 9.96 22.62 -6.51
N THR A 169 10.42 22.05 -7.62
CA THR A 169 9.97 22.40 -8.99
C THR A 169 8.96 21.42 -9.56
N ASN A 170 8.61 20.35 -8.84
CA ASN A 170 7.79 19.28 -9.37
C ASN A 170 6.32 19.46 -9.00
N ASP A 171 5.45 19.30 -9.99
CA ASP A 171 4.00 19.26 -9.81
C ASP A 171 3.58 17.97 -9.10
N ARG A 172 2.63 18.12 -8.18
CA ARG A 172 2.40 17.19 -7.07
C ARG A 172 0.93 17.23 -6.63
N VAL A 173 0.39 16.09 -6.22
CA VAL A 173 -0.92 16.00 -5.54
C VAL A 173 -0.64 15.75 -4.07
N ILE A 174 -0.77 16.81 -3.30
CA ILE A 174 -0.53 16.79 -1.86
C ILE A 174 -1.76 16.19 -1.19
N VAL A 175 -1.56 15.07 -0.50
CA VAL A 175 -2.56 14.51 0.42
C VAL A 175 -2.46 15.25 1.74
N ILE A 176 -3.59 15.82 2.18
CA ILE A 176 -3.71 16.61 3.38
C ILE A 176 -4.71 15.93 4.29
N VAL A 177 -4.28 15.66 5.52
CA VAL A 177 -5.14 15.15 6.58
C VAL A 177 -5.22 16.19 7.68
N ASN A 178 -6.43 16.61 8.03
CA ASN A 178 -6.70 17.51 9.16
C ASN A 178 -7.49 16.75 10.21
N ASN A 179 -6.94 16.62 11.42
CA ASN A 179 -7.59 15.94 12.54
C ASN A 179 -7.17 16.59 13.88
N ASP A 180 -7.59 15.99 14.99
CA ASP A 180 -7.27 16.46 16.34
C ASP A 180 -5.76 16.41 16.67
N MET A 181 -4.95 15.71 15.86
CA MET A 181 -3.49 15.64 15.98
C MET A 181 -2.77 16.75 15.19
N GLY A 182 -3.51 17.51 14.38
CA GLY A 182 -3.00 18.60 13.55
C GLY A 182 -3.22 18.37 12.05
N THR A 183 -2.39 19.02 11.24
CA THR A 183 -2.39 18.86 9.79
C THR A 183 -1.15 18.10 9.34
N ALA A 184 -1.35 16.98 8.65
CA ALA A 184 -0.30 16.19 8.02
C ALA A 184 -0.35 16.30 6.49
N TYR A 185 0.82 16.22 5.85
CA TYR A 185 0.99 16.37 4.40
C TYR A 185 1.84 15.22 3.83
N TYR A 186 1.44 14.67 2.69
CA TYR A 186 2.13 13.54 2.05
C TYR A 186 2.18 13.73 0.52
N ASP A 187 3.37 13.58 -0.08
CA ASP A 187 3.63 13.49 -1.55
C ASP A 187 5.13 13.45 -1.95
N TYR A 188 6.05 13.05 -1.06
CA TYR A 188 7.47 13.34 -1.32
C TYR A 188 8.09 12.49 -2.45
N SER A 189 7.55 11.31 -2.79
CA SER A 189 8.23 10.34 -3.66
C SER A 189 7.43 9.84 -4.86
N ASN A 190 8.13 9.66 -5.98
CA ASN A 190 7.68 8.92 -7.16
C ASN A 190 7.99 7.41 -7.04
N ASP A 191 8.04 6.88 -5.82
CA ASP A 191 8.33 5.47 -5.54
C ASP A 191 7.02 4.67 -5.46
N PRO A 192 6.94 3.47 -6.06
CA PRO A 192 5.69 2.72 -6.18
C PRO A 192 5.19 2.08 -4.87
N LYS A 193 5.93 2.19 -3.75
CA LYS A 193 5.48 1.72 -2.44
C LYS A 193 4.36 2.58 -1.89
#